data_AF-A0A162GJB3-F1
#
_entry.id   AF-A0A162GJB3-F1
#
_cell.length_a   1.000
_cell.length_b   1.000
_cell.length_c   1.000
_cell.angle_alpha   90.00
_cell.angle_beta   90.00
_cell.angle_gamma   90.00
#
_symmetry.space_group_name_H-M   'P 1'
#
loop_
_entity.id
_entity.type
_entity.pdbx_description
1 polymer ?
#
loop_
_entity_poly.entity_id
_entity_poly.type
_entity_poly.pdbx_seq_one_letter_code
_entity_poly.pdbx_strand_id
1 'polypeptide(L)'
;MERKDITKQVVETPEEKGLSTNLTQITTEIKSYQSVAGQSIFEIGRRLKWVKEKKNLAHGEFGKWLDSIKMNGRLAQQFMKIVNEIPNARTSSHLGMQALYEIATLPEEERQKLHRLESGEEKTPDEMTVRELRELKKQLKTKDDQHAAEQAALKDKYEARLRRIKAEGIREVEIPVPTVPEDYEDLKKQTKLLATKNQLLEEVNAEGDREVEALREERDQYAETSEKYEQMTEKIEQLKHQQTLLMENNELNRQFNQLVQAAIDAADRLNEVVERSDFTKIDAYDNAILALLRLKDKMSRNVQRLEAGLEQNPWSEEQ
;
A
#
# COMPACT_ATOMS: atom_id res chain seq x y z
N MET A 1 -5.07 -50.15 39.52
CA MET A 1 -5.16 -48.77 38.98
C MET A 1 -6.57 -48.59 38.47
N GLU A 2 -7.38 -47.89 39.25
CA GLU A 2 -8.79 -47.59 38.94
C GLU A 2 -8.91 -46.75 37.67
N ARG A 3 -9.79 -47.19 36.77
CA ARG A 3 -10.31 -46.36 35.69
C ARG A 3 -11.29 -45.37 36.31
N LYS A 4 -10.93 -44.09 36.37
CA LYS A 4 -11.88 -43.04 36.73
C LYS A 4 -12.81 -42.81 35.54
N ASP A 5 -14.03 -43.30 35.65
CA ASP A 5 -15.16 -42.94 34.80
C ASP A 5 -15.38 -41.41 34.87
N ILE A 6 -15.29 -40.74 33.72
CA ILE A 6 -15.45 -39.28 33.59
C ILE A 6 -16.87 -38.94 33.10
N THR A 7 -17.85 -39.79 33.38
CA THR A 7 -19.24 -39.60 32.97
C THR A 7 -20.08 -39.22 34.18
N LYS A 8 -19.88 -38.01 34.72
CA LYS A 8 -20.82 -37.31 35.61
C LYS A 8 -20.33 -35.89 35.93
N GLN A 9 -20.42 -35.00 34.96
CA GLN A 9 -20.84 -33.62 35.22
C GLN A 9 -22.09 -33.40 34.38
N VAL A 10 -23.18 -34.02 34.84
CA VAL A 10 -24.51 -33.59 34.46
C VAL A 10 -24.63 -32.18 35.02
N VAL A 11 -24.68 -31.18 34.14
CA VAL A 11 -25.20 -29.87 34.51
C VAL A 11 -26.61 -30.13 35.01
N GLU A 12 -26.81 -30.07 36.32
CA GLU A 12 -28.15 -30.12 36.91
C GLU A 12 -28.94 -28.98 36.27
N THR A 13 -29.85 -29.33 35.35
CA THR A 13 -30.93 -28.42 34.97
C THR A 13 -31.68 -28.09 36.25
N PRO A 14 -31.80 -26.81 36.64
CA PRO A 14 -32.54 -26.45 37.84
C PRO A 14 -33.94 -27.04 37.72
N GLU A 15 -34.40 -27.72 38.76
CA GLU A 15 -35.79 -28.13 38.92
C GLU A 15 -36.73 -26.97 38.57
N GLU A 16 -37.88 -27.24 37.95
CA GLU A 16 -38.90 -26.25 37.53
C GLU A 16 -39.38 -25.39 38.71
N LYS A 17 -38.56 -24.40 39.06
CA LYS A 17 -38.92 -23.31 39.95
C LYS A 17 -39.82 -22.40 39.13
N GLY A 18 -41.09 -22.26 39.50
CA GLY A 18 -42.02 -21.37 38.81
C GLY A 18 -41.43 -19.96 38.66
N LEU A 19 -41.67 -19.31 37.53
CA LEU A 19 -41.17 -17.95 37.28
C LEU A 19 -41.62 -17.01 38.42
N SER A 20 -40.68 -16.19 38.92
CA SER A 20 -41.02 -15.14 39.87
C SER A 20 -42.04 -14.18 39.28
N THR A 21 -42.96 -13.66 40.08
CA THR A 21 -43.90 -12.60 39.67
C THR A 21 -43.28 -11.20 39.80
N ASN A 22 -42.06 -11.08 40.33
CA ASN A 22 -41.37 -9.81 40.53
C ASN A 22 -40.47 -9.47 39.33
N LEU A 23 -40.79 -8.39 38.61
CA LEU A 23 -40.06 -7.94 37.42
C LEU A 23 -38.56 -7.67 37.67
N THR A 24 -38.21 -7.09 38.83
CA THR A 24 -36.82 -6.83 39.21
C THR A 24 -36.03 -8.12 39.39
N GLN A 25 -36.67 -9.13 39.99
CA GLN A 25 -36.06 -10.45 40.16
C GLN A 25 -35.85 -11.13 38.80
N ILE A 26 -36.88 -11.17 37.94
CA ILE A 26 -36.76 -11.72 36.58
C ILE A 26 -35.66 -11.01 35.78
N THR A 27 -35.59 -9.67 35.88
CA THR A 27 -34.55 -8.88 35.20
C THR A 27 -33.14 -9.27 35.65
N THR A 28 -32.96 -9.49 36.97
CA THR A 28 -31.67 -9.89 37.54
C THR A 28 -31.27 -11.30 37.10
N GLU A 29 -32.23 -12.23 37.09
CA GLU A 29 -32.01 -13.60 36.60
C GLU A 29 -31.63 -13.61 35.11
N ILE A 30 -32.33 -12.85 34.27
CA ILE A 30 -32.00 -12.72 32.84
C ILE A 30 -30.60 -12.17 32.63
N LYS A 31 -30.22 -11.09 33.33
CA LYS A 31 -28.87 -10.51 33.22
C LYS A 31 -27.77 -11.49 33.66
N SER A 32 -28.05 -12.29 34.69
CA SER A 32 -27.14 -13.35 35.13
C SER A 32 -26.93 -14.39 34.02
N TYR A 33 -28.00 -14.92 33.43
CA TYR A 33 -27.91 -15.88 32.32
C TYR A 33 -27.22 -15.29 31.09
N GLN A 34 -27.48 -14.02 30.76
CA GLN A 34 -26.79 -13.32 29.67
C GLN A 34 -25.28 -13.26 29.92
N SER A 35 -24.86 -12.90 31.14
CA SER A 35 -23.45 -12.85 31.51
C SER A 35 -22.78 -14.22 31.41
N VAL A 36 -23.43 -15.27 31.93
CA VAL A 36 -22.95 -16.66 31.83
C VAL A 36 -22.86 -17.12 30.38
N ALA A 37 -23.86 -16.78 29.55
CA ALA A 37 -23.86 -17.10 28.13
C ALA A 37 -22.70 -16.41 27.41
N GLY A 38 -22.48 -15.12 27.64
CA GLY A 38 -21.36 -14.39 27.06
C GLY A 38 -20.00 -14.95 27.47
N GLN A 39 -19.79 -15.25 28.75
CA GLN A 39 -18.56 -15.89 29.22
C GLN A 39 -18.35 -17.26 28.57
N SER A 40 -19.42 -18.04 28.40
CA SER A 40 -19.38 -19.35 27.76
C SER A 40 -18.86 -19.29 26.33
N ILE A 41 -19.15 -18.21 25.58
CA ILE A 41 -18.63 -17.99 24.22
C ILE A 41 -17.09 -17.98 24.24
N PHE A 42 -16.49 -17.19 25.15
CA PHE A 42 -15.04 -17.10 25.27
C PHE A 42 -14.41 -18.41 25.78
N GLU A 43 -15.05 -19.08 26.73
CA GLU A 43 -14.58 -20.35 27.27
C GLU A 43 -14.59 -21.48 26.23
N ILE A 44 -15.61 -21.53 25.38
CA ILE A 44 -15.68 -22.45 24.24
C ILE A 44 -14.56 -22.12 23.25
N GLY A 45 -14.41 -20.85 22.86
CA GLY A 45 -13.36 -20.42 21.92
C GLY A 45 -11.95 -20.75 22.41
N ARG A 46 -11.64 -20.52 23.70
CA ARG A 46 -10.35 -20.89 24.31
C ARG A 46 -10.06 -22.38 24.21
N ARG A 47 -11.05 -23.24 24.51
CA ARG A 47 -10.91 -24.70 24.43
C ARG A 47 -10.70 -25.17 22.99
N LEU A 48 -11.47 -24.62 22.05
CA LEU A 48 -11.33 -24.92 20.62
C LEU A 48 -9.93 -24.54 20.11
N LYS A 49 -9.46 -23.33 20.45
CA LYS A 49 -8.11 -22.86 20.10
C LYS A 49 -7.03 -23.76 20.70
N TRP A 50 -7.14 -24.08 21.99
CA TRP A 50 -6.18 -24.95 22.68
C TRP A 50 -6.11 -26.34 22.03
N VAL A 51 -7.24 -26.96 21.69
CA VAL A 51 -7.24 -28.25 20.99
C VAL A 51 -6.57 -28.12 19.62
N LYS A 52 -6.89 -27.06 18.86
CA LYS A 52 -6.32 -26.84 17.53
C LYS A 52 -4.80 -26.62 17.56
N GLU A 53 -4.29 -25.89 18.55
CA GLU A 53 -2.87 -25.49 18.64
C GLU A 53 -1.98 -26.45 19.44
N LYS A 54 -2.52 -27.14 20.45
CA LYS A 54 -1.71 -27.90 21.43
C LYS A 54 -1.84 -29.41 21.33
N LYS A 55 -2.83 -29.93 20.60
CA LYS A 55 -3.02 -31.39 20.44
C LYS A 55 -2.25 -32.00 19.27
N ASN A 56 -1.44 -31.23 18.53
CA ASN A 56 -0.66 -31.70 17.36
C ASN A 56 -1.51 -32.61 16.43
N LEU A 57 -2.74 -32.19 16.17
CA LEU A 57 -3.66 -32.93 15.32
C LEU A 57 -3.17 -32.90 13.88
N ALA A 58 -3.12 -34.05 13.21
CA ALA A 58 -2.81 -34.11 11.78
C ALA A 58 -3.87 -33.33 10.97
N HIS A 59 -3.50 -32.91 9.75
CA HIS A 59 -4.41 -32.15 8.89
C HIS A 59 -5.74 -32.90 8.71
N GLY A 60 -6.86 -32.22 8.96
CA GLY A 60 -8.22 -32.80 8.89
C GLY A 60 -8.74 -33.46 10.17
N GLU A 61 -7.89 -33.81 11.14
CA GLU A 61 -8.33 -34.47 12.40
C GLU A 61 -9.12 -33.52 13.31
N PHE A 62 -8.84 -32.22 13.25
CA PHE A 62 -9.64 -31.22 13.97
C PHE A 62 -11.10 -31.23 13.52
N GLY A 63 -11.38 -31.39 12.22
CA GLY A 63 -12.74 -31.48 11.68
C GLY A 63 -13.49 -32.70 12.23
N LYS A 64 -12.86 -33.88 12.18
CA LYS A 64 -13.43 -35.12 12.75
C LYS A 64 -13.72 -35.00 14.23
N TRP A 65 -12.85 -34.31 14.99
CA TRP A 65 -13.08 -34.04 16.40
C TRP A 65 -14.28 -33.11 16.63
N LEU A 66 -14.44 -32.05 15.83
CA LEU A 66 -15.61 -31.19 15.89
C LEU A 66 -16.91 -31.98 15.62
N ASP A 67 -16.91 -32.88 14.64
CA ASP A 67 -18.05 -33.76 14.34
C ASP A 67 -18.39 -34.66 15.54
N SER A 68 -17.38 -35.18 16.24
CA SER A 68 -17.57 -36.03 17.43
C SER A 68 -18.29 -35.32 18.59
N ILE A 69 -18.12 -34.00 18.70
CA ILE A 69 -18.81 -33.15 19.69
C ILE A 69 -20.03 -32.43 19.10
N LYS A 70 -20.44 -32.78 17.87
CA LYS A 70 -21.54 -32.16 17.11
C LYS A 70 -21.41 -30.65 16.97
N MET A 71 -20.18 -30.15 16.86
CA MET A 71 -19.88 -28.73 16.69
C MET A 71 -19.74 -28.40 15.20
N ASN A 72 -20.48 -27.42 14.73
CA ASN A 72 -20.32 -26.93 13.36
C ASN A 72 -18.94 -26.27 13.17
N GLY A 73 -18.22 -26.64 12.10
CA GLY A 73 -16.89 -26.11 11.80
C GLY A 73 -16.83 -24.59 11.67
N ARG A 74 -17.81 -23.97 11.02
CA ARG A 74 -17.90 -22.51 10.87
C ARG A 74 -18.13 -21.85 12.22
N LEU A 75 -19.05 -22.39 13.03
CA LEU A 75 -19.31 -21.87 14.37
C LEU A 75 -18.06 -21.97 15.27
N ALA A 76 -17.33 -23.10 15.21
CA ALA A 76 -16.07 -23.26 15.92
C ALA A 76 -15.02 -22.22 15.51
N GLN A 77 -14.92 -21.91 14.21
CA GLN A 77 -14.05 -20.85 13.71
C GLN A 77 -14.45 -19.47 14.25
N GLN A 78 -15.76 -19.17 14.33
CA GLN A 78 -16.25 -17.91 14.89
C GLN A 78 -15.85 -17.77 16.37
N PHE A 79 -16.06 -18.81 17.19
CA PHE A 79 -15.65 -18.81 18.60
C PHE A 79 -14.14 -18.60 18.77
N MET A 80 -13.32 -19.29 17.97
CA MET A 80 -11.86 -19.11 18.01
C MET A 80 -11.45 -17.70 17.57
N LYS A 81 -12.09 -17.15 16.54
CA LYS A 81 -11.82 -15.78 16.08
C LYS A 81 -12.13 -14.76 17.17
N ILE A 82 -13.29 -14.85 17.82
CA ILE A 82 -13.67 -13.96 18.94
C ILE A 82 -12.57 -13.95 20.01
N VAL A 83 -12.06 -15.10 20.43
CA VAL A 83 -11.05 -15.18 21.49
C VAL A 83 -9.66 -14.71 21.05
N ASN A 84 -9.34 -14.83 19.75
CA ASN A 84 -8.08 -14.32 19.21
C ASN A 84 -8.05 -12.79 19.15
N GLU A 85 -9.18 -12.22 18.74
CA GLU A 85 -9.29 -10.81 18.38
C GLU A 85 -9.81 -9.96 19.55
N ILE A 86 -10.59 -10.54 20.47
CA ILE A 86 -11.18 -9.86 21.63
C ILE A 86 -10.66 -10.53 22.90
N PRO A 87 -9.54 -10.07 23.47
CA PRO A 87 -8.94 -10.71 24.65
C PRO A 87 -9.77 -10.49 25.94
N ASN A 88 -10.53 -9.39 26.01
CA ASN A 88 -11.25 -8.98 27.21
C ASN A 88 -12.69 -9.51 27.27
N ALA A 89 -12.83 -10.75 27.75
CA ALA A 89 -14.14 -11.41 27.90
C ALA A 89 -15.09 -10.67 28.88
N ARG A 90 -14.56 -9.96 29.88
CA ARG A 90 -15.39 -9.31 30.92
C ARG A 90 -16.18 -8.13 30.38
N THR A 91 -15.53 -7.26 29.61
CA THR A 91 -16.14 -6.02 29.07
C THR A 91 -17.20 -6.33 28.02
N SER A 92 -17.05 -7.42 27.27
CA SER A 92 -17.96 -7.80 26.18
C SER A 92 -18.90 -8.97 26.53
N SER A 93 -18.97 -9.37 27.80
CA SER A 93 -19.79 -10.51 28.25
C SER A 93 -21.30 -10.33 28.10
N HIS A 94 -21.76 -9.09 27.88
CA HIS A 94 -23.15 -8.78 27.60
C HIS A 94 -23.51 -8.93 26.11
N LEU A 95 -22.52 -9.10 25.23
CA LEU A 95 -22.71 -9.22 23.80
C LEU A 95 -22.98 -10.67 23.38
N GLY A 96 -23.93 -10.83 22.44
CA GLY A 96 -24.21 -12.11 21.81
C GLY A 96 -23.12 -12.53 20.82
N MET A 97 -23.08 -13.81 20.48
CA MET A 97 -22.07 -14.40 19.59
C MET A 97 -21.94 -13.66 18.25
N GLN A 98 -23.06 -13.30 17.62
CA GLN A 98 -23.03 -12.61 16.33
C GLN A 98 -22.39 -11.23 16.44
N ALA A 99 -22.74 -10.42 17.45
CA ALA A 99 -22.13 -9.10 17.65
C ALA A 99 -20.63 -9.22 17.92
N LEU A 100 -20.23 -10.13 18.83
CA LEU A 100 -18.82 -10.42 19.09
C LEU A 100 -18.06 -10.84 17.83
N TYR A 101 -18.67 -11.66 16.98
CA TYR A 101 -18.04 -12.11 15.74
C TYR A 101 -17.89 -10.97 14.73
N GLU A 102 -18.91 -10.12 14.55
CA GLU A 102 -18.81 -8.97 13.64
C GLU A 102 -17.69 -8.01 14.13
N ILE A 103 -17.66 -7.67 15.42
CA ILE A 103 -16.60 -6.83 16.03
C ILE A 103 -15.22 -7.47 15.83
N ALA A 104 -15.07 -8.77 16.10
CA ALA A 104 -13.82 -9.49 15.90
C ALA A 104 -13.36 -9.53 14.42
N THR A 105 -14.22 -9.16 13.47
CA THR A 105 -13.85 -9.08 12.06
C THR A 105 -13.53 -7.67 11.57
N LEU A 106 -13.70 -6.66 12.42
CA LEU A 106 -13.23 -5.30 12.14
C LEU A 106 -11.69 -5.21 12.29
N PRO A 107 -11.02 -4.27 11.61
CA PRO A 107 -9.64 -3.90 11.92
C PRO A 107 -9.49 -3.53 13.39
N GLU A 108 -8.34 -3.84 14.02
CA GLU A 108 -8.13 -3.62 15.46
C GLU A 108 -8.39 -2.16 15.88
N GLU A 109 -7.90 -1.22 15.08
CA GLU A 109 -8.05 0.23 15.29
C GLU A 109 -9.52 0.68 15.32
N GLU A 110 -10.37 -0.02 14.55
CA GLU A 110 -11.78 0.34 14.40
C GLU A 110 -12.67 -0.27 15.48
N ARG A 111 -12.18 -1.22 16.28
CA ARG A 111 -12.96 -1.96 17.30
C ARG A 111 -13.32 -1.12 18.53
N GLN A 112 -12.55 -0.06 18.82
CA GLN A 112 -12.73 0.80 19.99
C GLN A 112 -12.99 2.27 19.63
N LYS A 113 -12.98 2.60 18.34
CA LYS A 113 -13.18 3.96 17.84
C LYS A 113 -14.67 4.32 17.86
N LEU A 114 -14.97 5.60 18.07
CA LEU A 114 -16.32 6.13 17.88
C LEU A 114 -16.62 6.22 16.38
N HIS A 115 -17.78 5.70 16.02
CA HIS A 115 -18.27 5.67 14.65
C HIS A 115 -19.60 6.39 14.56
N ARG A 116 -19.71 7.27 13.57
CA ARG A 116 -20.96 7.95 13.25
C ARG A 116 -21.82 7.06 12.36
N LEU A 117 -22.98 6.66 12.87
CA LEU A 117 -23.97 5.87 12.15
C LEU A 117 -24.77 6.73 11.17
N GLU A 118 -25.48 6.07 10.25
CA GLU A 118 -26.43 6.74 9.32
C GLU A 118 -27.55 7.49 10.05
N SER A 119 -27.90 7.06 11.26
CA SER A 119 -28.85 7.76 12.14
C SER A 119 -28.29 9.08 12.69
N GLY A 120 -26.99 9.34 12.55
CA GLY A 120 -26.29 10.48 13.12
C GLY A 120 -25.79 10.25 14.55
N GLU A 121 -26.12 9.12 15.18
CA GLU A 121 -25.60 8.72 16.49
C GLU A 121 -24.14 8.28 16.41
N GLU A 122 -23.34 8.64 17.40
CA GLU A 122 -21.96 8.15 17.54
C GLU A 122 -21.94 7.02 18.57
N LYS A 123 -21.48 5.84 18.14
CA LYS A 123 -21.39 4.64 18.98
C LYS A 123 -20.05 3.95 18.78
N THR A 124 -19.56 3.30 19.82
CA THR A 124 -18.48 2.32 19.68
C THR A 124 -19.06 0.99 19.19
N PRO A 125 -18.27 0.12 18.53
CA PRO A 125 -18.76 -1.14 17.99
C PRO A 125 -19.43 -2.09 19.01
N ASP A 126 -19.07 -2.01 20.29
CA ASP A 126 -19.71 -2.78 21.37
C ASP A 126 -21.11 -2.26 21.74
N GLU A 127 -21.43 -1.01 21.44
CA GLU A 127 -22.77 -0.42 21.62
C GLU A 127 -23.66 -0.59 20.39
N MET A 128 -23.10 -1.05 19.28
CA MET A 128 -23.82 -1.24 18.02
C MET A 128 -24.62 -2.54 17.97
N THR A 129 -25.75 -2.47 17.28
CA THR A 129 -26.49 -3.65 16.85
C THR A 129 -25.72 -4.40 15.75
N VAL A 130 -26.01 -5.70 15.58
CA VAL A 130 -25.41 -6.52 14.51
C VAL A 130 -25.64 -5.93 13.12
N ARG A 131 -26.79 -5.26 12.90
CA ARG A 131 -27.09 -4.59 11.63
C ARG A 131 -26.18 -3.39 11.39
N GLU A 132 -26.00 -2.55 12.41
CA GLU A 132 -25.12 -1.38 12.36
C GLU A 132 -23.66 -1.80 12.14
N LEU A 133 -23.19 -2.85 12.82
CA LEU A 133 -21.84 -3.40 12.62
C LEU A 133 -21.60 -3.88 11.17
N ARG A 134 -22.60 -4.50 10.55
CA ARG A 134 -22.51 -4.94 9.15
C ARG A 134 -22.47 -3.78 8.18
N GLU A 135 -23.24 -2.73 8.44
CA GLU A 135 -23.21 -1.53 7.61
C GLU A 135 -21.87 -0.80 7.77
N LEU A 136 -21.37 -0.64 8.99
CA LEU A 136 -20.04 -0.09 9.25
C LEU A 136 -18.96 -0.85 8.47
N LYS A 137 -18.96 -2.17 8.53
CA LYS A 137 -18.01 -3.00 7.79
C LYS A 137 -18.12 -2.83 6.28
N LYS A 138 -19.34 -2.69 5.75
CA LYS A 138 -19.57 -2.46 4.32
C LYS A 138 -19.07 -1.07 3.91
N GLN A 139 -19.26 -0.05 4.74
CA GLN A 139 -18.75 1.30 4.52
C GLN A 139 -17.22 1.31 4.50
N LEU A 140 -16.57 0.69 5.51
CA LEU A 140 -15.11 0.55 5.56
C LEU A 140 -14.57 -0.17 4.31
N LYS A 141 -15.17 -1.31 3.95
CA LYS A 141 -14.77 -2.04 2.73
C LYS A 141 -14.95 -1.20 1.45
N THR A 142 -16.02 -0.40 1.36
CA THR A 142 -16.24 0.47 0.20
C THR A 142 -15.18 1.56 0.13
N LYS A 143 -14.80 2.15 1.26
CA LYS A 143 -13.68 3.11 1.33
C LYS A 143 -12.36 2.48 0.91
N ASP A 144 -12.04 1.29 1.43
CA ASP A 144 -10.82 0.56 1.08
C ASP A 144 -10.78 0.22 -0.42
N ASP A 145 -11.89 -0.29 -0.98
CA ASP A 145 -12.01 -0.63 -2.40
C ASP A 145 -11.86 0.63 -3.28
N GLN A 146 -12.43 1.77 -2.87
CA GLN A 146 -12.29 3.06 -3.55
C GLN A 146 -10.84 3.54 -3.52
N HIS A 147 -10.20 3.51 -2.35
CA HIS A 147 -8.82 3.91 -2.19
C HIS A 147 -7.87 3.04 -3.03
N ALA A 148 -8.07 1.73 -3.02
CA ALA A 148 -7.31 0.81 -3.86
C ALA A 148 -7.51 1.06 -5.36
N ALA A 149 -8.75 1.34 -5.79
CA ALA A 149 -9.05 1.68 -7.18
C ALA A 149 -8.40 3.01 -7.60
N GLU A 150 -8.38 4.01 -6.71
CA GLU A 150 -7.71 5.29 -6.94
C GLU A 150 -6.20 5.13 -7.05
N GLN A 151 -5.58 4.33 -6.18
CA GLN A 151 -4.16 4.00 -6.28
C GLN A 151 -3.82 3.24 -7.57
N ALA A 152 -4.64 2.26 -7.95
CA ALA A 152 -4.46 1.53 -9.21
C ALA A 152 -4.57 2.46 -10.42
N ALA A 153 -5.56 3.35 -10.45
CA ALA A 153 -5.72 4.34 -11.50
C ALA A 153 -4.53 5.31 -11.57
N LEU A 154 -3.96 5.69 -10.42
CA LEU A 154 -2.76 6.51 -10.35
C LEU A 154 -1.53 5.76 -10.90
N LYS A 155 -1.36 4.49 -10.54
CA LYS A 155 -0.32 3.60 -11.10
C LYS A 155 -0.47 3.44 -12.61
N ASP A 156 -1.68 3.21 -13.11
CA ASP A 156 -1.97 3.09 -14.54
C ASP A 156 -1.65 4.38 -15.31
N LYS A 157 -2.03 5.55 -14.77
CA LYS A 157 -1.65 6.85 -15.34
C LYS A 157 -0.14 7.00 -15.40
N TYR A 158 0.57 6.64 -14.34
CA TYR A 158 2.03 6.68 -14.28
C TYR A 158 2.68 5.73 -15.29
N GLU A 159 2.22 4.48 -15.37
CA GLU A 159 2.69 3.51 -16.35
C GLU A 159 2.39 3.96 -17.79
N ALA A 160 1.23 4.54 -18.05
CA ALA A 160 0.88 5.09 -19.36
C ALA A 160 1.81 6.26 -19.75
N ARG A 161 2.14 7.13 -18.79
CA ARG A 161 3.13 8.20 -18.96
C ARG A 161 4.51 7.62 -19.28
N LEU A 162 4.95 6.60 -18.54
CA LEU A 162 6.20 5.88 -18.84
C LEU A 162 6.17 5.16 -20.19
N ARG A 163 5.03 4.61 -20.60
CA ARG A 163 4.88 3.95 -21.90
C ARG A 163 4.89 4.94 -23.05
N ARG A 164 4.31 6.14 -22.92
CA ARG A 164 4.46 7.21 -23.92
C ARG A 164 5.92 7.61 -24.07
N ILE A 165 6.61 7.83 -22.95
CA ILE A 165 8.06 8.06 -22.87
C ILE A 165 8.82 6.94 -23.60
N LYS A 166 8.55 5.66 -23.34
CA LYS A 166 9.23 4.52 -23.99
C LYS A 166 8.86 4.35 -25.49
N ALA A 167 7.59 4.47 -25.84
CA ALA A 167 7.06 4.25 -27.21
C ALA A 167 7.51 5.33 -28.19
N GLU A 168 7.79 6.54 -27.71
CA GLU A 168 8.44 7.61 -28.47
C GLU A 168 9.95 7.37 -28.70
N GLY A 169 10.46 6.18 -28.36
CA GLY A 169 11.78 5.71 -28.77
C GLY A 169 12.89 5.92 -27.75
N ILE A 170 12.57 6.01 -26.46
CA ILE A 170 13.57 5.97 -25.38
C ILE A 170 13.91 4.50 -25.11
N ARG A 171 14.77 3.93 -25.98
CA ARG A 171 15.55 2.75 -25.60
C ARG A 171 16.58 3.17 -24.57
N GLU A 172 16.71 2.39 -23.49
CA GLU A 172 17.96 2.30 -22.74
C GLU A 172 19.09 2.18 -23.76
N VAL A 173 20.04 3.10 -23.73
CA VAL A 173 21.20 3.04 -24.61
C VAL A 173 22.05 1.88 -24.11
N GLU A 174 21.82 0.68 -24.64
CA GLU A 174 22.83 -0.37 -24.64
C GLU A 174 24.04 0.18 -25.38
N ILE A 175 25.12 0.46 -24.65
CA ILE A 175 26.38 0.99 -25.15
C ILE A 175 26.98 -0.04 -26.12
N PRO A 176 27.03 0.20 -27.44
CA PRO A 176 27.89 -0.58 -28.32
C PRO A 176 29.32 -0.07 -28.11
N VAL A 177 30.18 -0.96 -27.62
CA VAL A 177 31.64 -0.78 -27.58
C VAL A 177 32.15 -0.48 -29.01
N PRO A 178 33.12 0.44 -29.17
CA PRO A 178 33.20 1.32 -30.34
C PRO A 178 33.88 0.68 -31.55
N THR A 179 33.36 0.98 -32.74
CA THR A 179 34.14 1.02 -33.98
C THR A 179 34.05 2.42 -34.58
N VAL A 180 35.18 2.89 -35.11
CA VAL A 180 35.48 4.22 -35.67
C VAL A 180 34.40 4.67 -36.69
N PRO A 181 34.08 5.98 -36.80
CA PRO A 181 32.79 6.48 -37.28
C PRO A 181 32.61 6.47 -38.81
N GLU A 182 31.49 5.90 -39.28
CA GLU A 182 30.93 6.11 -40.64
C GLU A 182 29.71 7.07 -40.63
N ASP A 183 29.17 7.43 -39.46
CA ASP A 183 27.84 8.07 -39.33
C ASP A 183 27.80 9.40 -38.54
N TYR A 184 28.57 10.40 -38.94
CA TYR A 184 28.49 11.77 -38.38
C TYR A 184 27.10 12.43 -38.55
N GLU A 185 26.41 12.12 -39.64
CA GLU A 185 25.04 12.59 -39.91
C GLU A 185 23.99 11.99 -38.94
N ASP A 186 24.20 10.77 -38.45
CA ASP A 186 23.26 10.16 -37.51
C ASP A 186 23.36 10.77 -36.11
N LEU A 187 24.55 11.24 -35.73
CA LEU A 187 24.75 11.96 -34.48
C LEU A 187 23.96 13.29 -34.48
N LYS A 188 23.93 14.03 -35.61
CA LYS A 188 23.10 15.24 -35.76
C LYS A 188 21.61 14.95 -35.72
N LYS A 189 21.15 13.85 -36.32
CA LYS A 189 19.74 13.43 -36.26
C LYS A 189 19.33 13.08 -34.82
N GLN A 190 20.20 12.41 -34.06
CA GLN A 190 19.95 12.12 -32.65
C GLN A 190 19.80 13.39 -31.81
N THR A 191 20.61 14.43 -32.02
CA THR A 191 20.49 15.70 -31.27
C THR A 191 19.11 16.35 -31.46
N LYS A 192 18.57 16.33 -32.69
CA LYS A 192 17.25 16.91 -33.00
C LYS A 192 16.13 16.10 -32.34
N LEU A 193 16.21 14.76 -32.38
CA LEU A 193 15.25 13.88 -31.73
C LEU A 193 15.24 14.09 -30.20
N LEU A 194 16.42 14.21 -29.59
CA LEU A 194 16.57 14.42 -28.15
C LEU A 194 16.08 15.81 -27.70
N ALA A 195 16.16 16.83 -28.56
CA ALA A 195 15.58 18.15 -28.27
C ALA A 195 14.05 18.09 -28.20
N THR A 196 13.40 17.41 -29.13
CA THR A 196 11.94 17.19 -29.11
C THR A 196 11.51 16.36 -27.89
N LYS A 197 12.29 15.34 -27.51
CA LYS A 197 12.08 14.56 -26.29
C LYS A 197 12.10 15.44 -25.02
N ASN A 198 13.05 16.37 -24.91
CA ASN A 198 13.14 17.25 -23.74
C ASN A 198 11.92 18.19 -23.62
N GLN A 199 11.39 18.68 -24.74
CA GLN A 199 10.17 19.51 -24.77
C GLN A 199 8.96 18.73 -24.26
N LEU A 200 8.76 17.49 -24.74
CA LEU A 200 7.68 16.63 -24.27
C LEU A 200 7.79 16.34 -22.77
N LEU A 201 9.01 16.09 -22.27
CA LEU A 201 9.23 15.89 -20.83
C LEU A 201 8.93 17.15 -20.00
N GLU A 202 9.23 18.35 -20.51
CA GLU A 202 8.87 19.62 -19.86
C GLU A 202 7.35 19.80 -19.79
N GLU A 203 6.62 19.52 -20.88
CA GLU A 203 5.15 19.57 -20.91
C GLU A 203 4.53 18.59 -19.91
N VAL A 204 5.05 17.38 -19.88
CA VAL A 204 4.64 16.30 -18.99
C VAL A 204 4.90 16.67 -17.53
N ASN A 205 6.01 17.34 -17.20
CA ASN A 205 6.27 17.86 -15.86
C ASN A 205 5.29 18.98 -15.47
N ALA A 206 5.04 19.93 -16.37
CA ALA A 206 4.09 21.01 -16.16
C ALA A 206 2.64 20.50 -15.96
N GLU A 207 2.25 19.42 -16.63
CA GLU A 207 0.97 18.74 -16.38
C GLU A 207 0.90 18.15 -14.96
N GLY A 208 1.99 17.51 -14.51
CA GLY A 208 2.10 17.02 -13.13
C GLY A 208 1.97 18.14 -12.10
N ASP A 209 2.56 19.32 -12.36
CA ASP A 209 2.51 20.45 -11.43
C ASP A 209 1.08 20.95 -11.27
N ARG A 210 0.32 20.99 -12.37
CA ARG A 210 -1.10 21.34 -12.34
C ARG A 210 -1.93 20.30 -11.58
N GLU A 211 -1.64 19.01 -11.72
CA GLU A 211 -2.32 17.96 -10.97
C GLU A 211 -2.02 18.05 -9.47
N VAL A 212 -0.76 18.30 -9.10
CA VAL A 212 -0.37 18.53 -7.70
C VAL A 212 -1.08 19.76 -7.12
N GLU A 213 -1.18 20.85 -7.87
CA GLU A 213 -1.84 22.07 -7.39
C GLU A 213 -3.36 21.87 -7.27
N ALA A 214 -4.00 21.22 -8.23
CA ALA A 214 -5.42 20.88 -8.13
C ALA A 214 -5.73 20.00 -6.91
N LEU A 215 -4.88 19.01 -6.62
CA LEU A 215 -5.00 18.18 -5.42
C LEU A 215 -4.74 19.00 -4.14
N ARG A 216 -3.87 20.02 -4.17
CA ARG A 216 -3.68 20.92 -3.01
C ARG A 216 -4.93 21.75 -2.76
N GLU A 217 -5.49 22.35 -3.81
CA GLU A 217 -6.72 23.15 -3.72
C GLU A 217 -7.91 22.33 -3.22
N GLU A 218 -8.05 21.09 -3.68
CA GLU A 218 -9.11 20.20 -3.19
C GLU A 218 -8.85 19.77 -1.74
N ARG A 219 -7.58 19.58 -1.34
CA ARG A 219 -7.20 19.11 0.00
C ARG A 219 -7.49 20.18 1.04
N ASP A 220 -7.20 21.42 0.71
CA ASP A 220 -7.37 22.57 1.59
C ASP A 220 -8.86 22.90 1.86
N GLN A 221 -9.79 22.24 1.16
CA GLN A 221 -11.24 22.26 1.48
C GLN A 221 -11.60 21.35 2.66
N TYR A 222 -10.71 20.44 3.06
CA TYR A 222 -10.90 19.52 4.17
C TYR A 222 -10.09 19.96 5.40
N ALA A 223 -10.57 19.62 6.59
CA ALA A 223 -9.82 19.85 7.82
C ALA A 223 -8.54 18.99 7.86
N GLU A 224 -7.45 19.51 8.41
CA GLU A 224 -6.16 18.80 8.50
C GLU A 224 -6.24 17.44 9.22
N THR A 225 -7.19 17.31 10.15
CA THR A 225 -7.46 16.06 10.90
C THR A 225 -8.38 15.08 10.16
N SER A 226 -8.82 15.42 8.96
CA SER A 226 -9.69 14.58 8.13
C SER A 226 -8.86 13.48 7.46
N GLU A 227 -9.40 12.26 7.45
CA GLU A 227 -8.89 11.13 6.66
C GLU A 227 -8.64 11.51 5.19
N LYS A 228 -9.52 12.34 4.60
CA LYS A 228 -9.36 12.83 3.23
C LYS A 228 -8.16 13.77 3.04
N TYR A 229 -7.82 14.55 4.06
CA TYR A 229 -6.67 15.47 4.00
C TYR A 229 -5.36 14.68 4.01
N GLU A 230 -5.29 13.66 4.86
CA GLU A 230 -4.13 12.75 4.96
C GLU A 230 -3.94 11.98 3.64
N GLN A 231 -5.00 11.34 3.13
CA GLN A 231 -4.97 10.63 1.84
C GLN A 231 -4.49 11.52 0.68
N MET A 232 -4.98 12.75 0.59
CA MET A 232 -4.56 13.65 -0.48
C MET A 232 -3.13 14.16 -0.29
N THR A 233 -2.68 14.31 0.95
CA THR A 233 -1.30 14.67 1.26
C THR A 233 -0.34 13.59 0.80
N GLU A 234 -0.62 12.32 1.10
CA GLU A 234 0.16 11.19 0.61
C GLU A 234 0.21 11.16 -0.93
N LYS A 235 -0.93 11.38 -1.59
CA LYS A 235 -1.00 11.43 -3.06
C LYS A 235 -0.16 12.57 -3.65
N ILE A 236 -0.19 13.75 -3.04
CA ILE A 236 0.64 14.89 -3.43
C ILE A 236 2.13 14.55 -3.28
N GLU A 237 2.52 13.91 -2.18
CA GLU A 237 3.91 13.50 -1.95
C GLU A 237 4.39 12.47 -2.98
N GLN A 238 3.57 11.47 -3.29
CA GLN A 238 3.86 10.46 -4.31
C GLN A 238 4.03 11.10 -5.70
N LEU A 239 3.12 12.00 -6.11
CA LEU A 239 3.22 12.70 -7.39
C LEU A 239 4.47 13.59 -7.46
N LYS A 240 4.80 14.30 -6.38
CA LYS A 240 6.02 15.10 -6.30
C LYS A 240 7.28 14.26 -6.42
N HIS A 241 7.31 13.09 -5.77
CA HIS A 241 8.42 12.17 -5.89
C HIS A 241 8.57 11.67 -7.34
N GLN A 242 7.47 11.29 -7.99
CA GLN A 242 7.47 10.89 -9.40
C GLN A 242 7.97 12.01 -10.33
N GLN A 243 7.55 13.25 -10.10
CA GLN A 243 8.06 14.41 -10.83
C GLN A 243 9.56 14.62 -10.63
N THR A 244 10.04 14.46 -9.39
CA THR A 244 11.48 14.58 -9.09
C THR A 244 12.30 13.59 -9.92
N LEU A 245 11.90 12.31 -9.95
CA LEU A 245 12.57 11.29 -10.75
C LEU A 245 12.54 11.62 -12.26
N LEU A 246 11.43 12.14 -12.77
CA LEU A 246 11.31 12.56 -14.16
C LEU A 246 12.18 13.78 -14.49
N MET A 247 12.27 14.76 -13.58
CA MET A 247 13.15 15.93 -13.73
C MET A 247 14.63 15.51 -13.73
N GLU A 248 15.03 14.60 -12.85
CA GLU A 248 16.40 14.07 -12.82
C GLU A 248 16.75 13.31 -14.10
N ASN A 249 15.82 12.51 -14.62
CA ASN A 249 15.99 11.83 -15.90
C ASN A 249 16.13 12.83 -17.07
N ASN A 250 15.29 13.87 -17.08
CA ASN A 250 15.35 14.93 -18.09
C ASN A 250 16.68 15.70 -18.04
N GLU A 251 17.15 16.07 -16.84
CA GLU A 251 18.45 16.72 -16.67
C GLU A 251 19.61 15.83 -17.15
N LEU A 252 19.54 14.51 -16.93
CA LEU A 252 20.52 13.58 -17.48
C LEU A 252 20.48 13.57 -19.02
N ASN A 253 19.30 13.54 -19.64
CA ASN A 253 19.15 13.63 -21.11
C ASN A 253 19.72 14.96 -21.65
N ARG A 254 19.47 16.08 -20.95
CA ARG A 254 20.01 17.40 -21.32
C ARG A 254 21.53 17.43 -21.26
N GLN A 255 22.13 16.85 -20.23
CA GLN A 255 23.59 16.76 -20.11
C GLN A 255 24.20 15.85 -21.18
N PHE A 256 23.53 14.75 -21.52
CA PHE A 256 23.93 13.90 -22.64
C PHE A 256 23.93 14.68 -23.96
N ASN A 257 22.89 15.46 -24.24
CA ASN A 257 22.84 16.32 -25.42
C ASN A 257 23.99 17.33 -25.47
N GLN A 258 24.33 17.94 -24.33
CA GLN A 258 25.46 18.85 -24.23
C GLN A 258 26.78 18.16 -24.52
N LEU A 259 26.97 16.92 -24.03
CA LEU A 259 28.15 16.13 -24.32
C LEU A 259 28.24 15.75 -25.80
N VAL A 260 27.14 15.30 -26.41
CA VAL A 260 27.08 14.98 -27.84
C VAL A 260 27.41 16.22 -28.68
N GLN A 261 26.82 17.38 -28.37
CA GLN A 261 27.10 18.60 -29.11
C GLN A 261 28.55 19.06 -28.95
N ALA A 262 29.10 18.99 -27.74
CA ALA A 262 30.51 19.32 -27.50
C ALA A 262 31.45 18.36 -28.26
N ALA A 263 31.07 17.08 -28.40
CA ALA A 263 31.82 16.11 -29.18
C ALA A 263 31.75 16.40 -30.70
N ILE A 264 30.57 16.77 -31.22
CA ILE A 264 30.40 17.23 -32.62
C ILE A 264 31.28 18.47 -32.87
N ASP A 265 31.19 19.48 -32.01
CA ASP A 265 31.96 20.72 -32.16
C ASP A 265 33.48 20.47 -32.10
N ALA A 266 33.92 19.54 -31.24
CA ALA A 266 35.33 19.15 -31.15
C ALA A 266 35.80 18.40 -32.42
N ALA A 267 34.97 17.50 -32.95
CA ALA A 267 35.24 16.78 -34.19
C ALA A 267 35.32 17.73 -35.40
N ASP A 268 34.39 18.69 -35.52
CA ASP A 268 34.36 19.69 -36.59
C ASP A 268 35.64 20.52 -36.61
N ARG A 269 36.09 20.97 -35.44
CA ARG A 269 37.34 21.71 -35.29
C ARG A 269 38.54 20.86 -35.71
N LEU A 270 38.62 19.60 -35.24
CA LEU A 270 39.72 18.69 -35.59
C LEU A 270 39.79 18.48 -37.10
N ASN A 271 38.63 18.32 -37.75
CA ASN A 271 38.57 18.18 -39.19
C ASN A 271 39.10 19.42 -39.92
N GLU A 272 38.78 20.63 -39.46
CA GLU A 272 39.31 21.89 -40.00
C GLU A 272 40.85 22.00 -39.90
N VAL A 273 41.43 21.51 -38.79
CA VAL A 273 42.89 21.46 -38.60
C VAL A 273 43.56 20.46 -39.52
N VAL A 274 42.97 19.26 -39.69
CA VAL A 274 43.47 18.21 -40.58
C VAL A 274 43.43 18.68 -42.04
N GLU A 275 42.31 19.27 -42.48
CA GLU A 275 42.18 19.79 -43.85
C GLU A 275 43.16 20.93 -44.15
N ARG A 276 43.48 21.77 -43.16
CA ARG A 276 44.38 22.93 -43.33
C ARG A 276 45.84 22.66 -42.97
N SER A 277 46.15 21.48 -42.43
CA SER A 277 47.50 21.13 -41.93
C SER A 277 48.09 22.12 -40.92
N ASP A 278 47.24 22.89 -40.21
CA ASP A 278 47.66 23.93 -39.26
C ASP A 278 47.59 23.42 -37.82
N PHE A 279 48.65 22.70 -37.42
CA PHE A 279 48.76 22.06 -36.10
C PHE A 279 49.08 23.02 -34.96
N THR A 280 49.20 24.33 -35.21
CA THR A 280 49.47 25.33 -34.14
C THR A 280 48.30 25.54 -33.19
N LYS A 281 47.10 25.05 -33.55
CA LYS A 281 45.87 25.19 -32.76
C LYS A 281 45.57 24.01 -31.82
N ILE A 282 46.48 23.06 -31.67
CA ILE A 282 46.27 21.83 -30.87
C ILE A 282 46.00 22.14 -29.38
N ASP A 283 46.61 23.18 -28.80
CA ASP A 283 46.39 23.55 -27.39
C ASP A 283 44.94 24.00 -27.08
N ALA A 284 44.19 24.46 -28.08
CA ALA A 284 42.78 24.83 -27.90
C ALA A 284 41.88 23.59 -27.66
N TYR A 285 42.34 22.38 -28.01
CA TYR A 285 41.60 21.13 -27.84
C TYR A 285 41.68 20.56 -26.43
N ASP A 286 42.74 20.85 -25.68
CA ASP A 286 42.83 20.46 -24.26
C ASP A 286 41.66 21.03 -23.45
N ASN A 287 41.25 22.25 -23.75
CA ASN A 287 40.07 22.86 -23.12
C ASN A 287 38.75 22.17 -23.50
N ALA A 288 38.60 21.71 -24.75
CA ALA A 288 37.42 20.98 -25.20
C ALA A 288 37.36 19.57 -24.58
N ILE A 289 38.50 18.87 -24.52
CA ILE A 289 38.63 17.56 -23.87
C ILE A 289 38.36 17.66 -22.36
N LEU A 290 38.89 18.69 -21.69
CA LEU A 290 38.61 18.96 -20.28
C LEU A 290 37.14 19.27 -20.03
N ALA A 291 36.45 19.96 -20.94
CA ALA A 291 35.02 20.21 -20.83
C ALA A 291 34.20 18.91 -20.95
N LEU A 292 34.57 18.02 -21.87
CA LEU A 292 33.95 16.70 -22.03
C LEU A 292 34.15 15.82 -20.78
N LEU A 293 35.35 15.82 -20.20
CA LEU A 293 35.64 15.09 -18.95
C LEU A 293 34.79 15.60 -17.78
N ARG A 294 34.65 16.93 -17.63
CA ARG A 294 33.78 17.52 -16.59
C ARG A 294 32.30 17.15 -16.78
N LEU A 295 31.82 17.13 -18.02
CA LEU A 295 30.45 16.71 -18.36
C LEU A 295 30.21 15.23 -18.02
N LYS A 296 31.17 14.36 -18.34
CA LYS A 296 31.14 12.93 -17.96
C LYS A 296 31.00 12.76 -16.44
N ASP A 297 31.81 13.45 -15.66
CA ASP A 297 31.79 13.35 -14.18
C ASP A 297 30.48 13.91 -13.59
N LYS A 298 29.87 14.91 -14.23
CA LYS A 298 28.54 15.42 -13.84
C LYS A 298 27.44 14.38 -14.12
N MET A 299 27.45 13.76 -15.30
CA MET A 299 26.48 12.71 -15.65
C MET A 299 26.60 11.49 -14.74
N SER A 300 27.82 11.04 -14.44
CA SER A 300 28.03 9.89 -13.54
C SER A 300 27.42 10.10 -12.15
N ARG A 301 27.48 11.33 -11.62
CA ARG A 301 26.85 11.69 -10.34
C ARG A 301 25.32 11.72 -10.42
N ASN A 302 24.77 12.14 -11.55
CA ASN A 302 23.32 12.16 -11.75
C ASN A 302 22.74 10.75 -11.93
N VAL A 303 23.47 9.84 -12.60
CA VAL A 303 23.09 8.42 -12.68
C VAL A 303 23.00 7.79 -11.29
N GLN A 304 24.01 8.00 -10.44
CA GLN A 304 24.00 7.51 -9.06
C GLN A 304 22.83 8.06 -8.22
N ARG A 305 22.41 9.30 -8.47
CA ARG A 305 21.25 9.91 -7.80
C ARG A 305 19.94 9.28 -8.26
N LEU A 306 19.79 9.05 -9.58
CA LEU A 306 18.64 8.37 -10.15
C LEU A 306 18.51 6.93 -9.65
N GLU A 307 19.63 6.20 -9.60
CA GLU A 307 19.68 4.84 -9.04
C GLU A 307 19.23 4.84 -7.57
N ALA A 308 19.78 5.73 -6.74
CA ALA A 308 19.38 5.87 -5.34
C ALA A 308 17.91 6.31 -5.17
N GLY A 309 17.39 7.16 -6.05
CA GLY A 309 16.00 7.59 -6.05
C GLY A 309 15.03 6.48 -6.46
N LEU A 310 15.43 5.60 -7.39
CA LEU A 310 14.68 4.41 -7.79
C LEU A 310 14.66 3.34 -6.69
N GLU A 311 15.75 3.18 -5.93
CA GLU A 311 15.80 2.28 -4.76
C GLU A 311 14.88 2.74 -3.62
N GLN A 312 14.61 4.05 -3.51
CA GLN A 312 13.67 4.62 -2.54
C GLN A 312 12.23 4.70 -3.05
N ASN A 313 11.95 4.15 -4.24
CA ASN A 313 10.62 4.19 -4.81
C ASN A 313 9.63 3.42 -3.92
N PRO A 314 8.60 4.08 -3.37
CA PRO A 314 7.58 3.44 -2.54
C PRO A 314 6.70 2.44 -3.33
N TRP A 315 6.87 2.38 -4.66
CA TRP A 315 6.23 1.42 -5.55
C TRP A 315 7.18 0.38 -6.14
N SER A 316 8.44 0.32 -5.68
CA SER A 316 9.29 -0.83 -6.00
C SER A 316 8.65 -2.05 -5.36
N GLU A 317 8.17 -2.98 -6.20
CA GLU A 317 7.71 -4.27 -5.72
C GLU A 317 8.90 -4.91 -4.99
N GLU A 318 8.82 -5.00 -3.66
CA GLU A 318 9.61 -5.95 -2.89
C GLU A 318 9.36 -7.33 -3.54
N GLN A 319 10.36 -7.81 -4.27
CA GLN A 319 10.40 -9.18 -4.81
C GLN A 319 10.70 -10.19 -3.71
#